data_AF-A0A9D5YK12-F1
#
_entry.id   AF-A0A9D5YK12-F1
#
_cell.length_a   1.000
_cell.length_b   1.000
_cell.length_c   1.000
_cell.angle_alpha   90.00
_cell.angle_beta   90.00
_cell.angle_gamma   90.00
#
_symmetry.space_group_name_H-M   'P 1'
#
loop_
_entity.id
_entity.type
_entity.pdbx_description
1 polymer ?
#
loop_
_entity_poly.entity_id
_entity_poly.type
_entity_poly.pdbx_seq_one_letter_code
_entity_poly.pdbx_strand_id
1 'polypeptide(L)'
;MHPKVESYIQEKEAARKSTYEKEKQTFLLREHFTEFVPNPKQDVGYTDEYPCQKSDPETGKICYGKMVPIEISDEEYELLRAASGTVGASNQNKVASLLQVIAYVIYCSAALAALILFLSGDENLWPFAFAAIPAGLISGTSFLGFAEIIKLLHQINRKVK
;
A
#
# COMPACT_ATOMS: atom_id res chain seq x y z
N MET A 1 21.80 -24.42 26.96
CA MET A 1 21.62 -24.08 25.53
C MET A 1 22.96 -23.50 25.04
N HIS A 2 23.30 -23.58 23.75
CA HIS A 2 24.63 -23.14 23.31
C HIS A 2 24.70 -21.60 23.31
N PRO A 3 25.75 -20.95 23.87
CA PRO A 3 25.78 -19.49 24.07
C PRO A 3 25.64 -18.69 22.78
N LYS A 4 26.18 -19.18 21.66
CA LYS A 4 25.94 -18.58 20.32
C LYS A 4 24.48 -18.63 19.85
N VAL A 5 23.72 -19.63 20.30
CA VAL A 5 22.29 -19.76 19.95
C VAL A 5 21.48 -18.78 20.79
N GLU A 6 21.82 -18.61 22.08
CA GLU A 6 21.20 -17.61 22.95
C GLU A 6 21.41 -16.18 22.43
N SER A 7 22.65 -15.81 22.05
CA SER A 7 22.93 -14.48 21.51
C SER A 7 22.18 -14.19 20.21
N TYR A 8 22.08 -15.19 19.33
CA TYR A 8 21.35 -15.07 18.07
C TYR A 8 19.85 -14.86 18.27
N ILE A 9 19.25 -15.59 19.23
CA ILE A 9 17.83 -15.44 19.55
C ILE A 9 17.55 -14.07 20.15
N GLN A 10 18.38 -13.61 21.09
CA GLN A 10 18.24 -12.27 21.69
C GLN A 10 18.36 -11.17 20.63
N GLU A 11 19.30 -11.27 19.70
CA GLU A 11 19.46 -10.33 18.59
C GLU A 11 18.21 -10.31 17.70
N LYS A 12 17.68 -11.49 17.35
CA LYS A 12 16.46 -11.60 16.53
C LYS A 12 15.23 -11.06 17.24
N GLU A 13 15.09 -11.30 18.53
CA GLU A 13 13.98 -10.78 19.33
C GLU A 13 14.06 -9.25 19.46
N ALA A 14 15.24 -8.70 19.72
CA ALA A 14 15.46 -7.27 19.78
C ALA A 14 15.16 -6.59 18.43
N ALA A 15 15.63 -7.18 17.33
CA ALA A 15 15.32 -6.70 15.99
C ALA A 15 13.81 -6.68 15.74
N ARG A 16 13.09 -7.77 16.08
CA ARG A 16 11.65 -7.88 15.89
C ARG A 16 10.87 -6.84 16.71
N LYS A 17 11.24 -6.66 17.98
CA LYS A 17 10.65 -5.63 18.85
C LYS A 17 10.88 -4.23 18.28
N SER A 18 12.09 -3.94 17.81
CA SER A 18 12.40 -2.63 17.21
C SER A 18 11.61 -2.34 15.94
N THR A 19 11.38 -3.36 15.10
CA THR A 19 10.55 -3.23 13.90
C THR A 19 9.10 -2.97 14.27
N TYR A 20 8.56 -3.73 15.22
CA TYR A 20 7.19 -3.58 15.69
C TYR A 20 6.92 -2.16 16.25
N GLU A 21 7.82 -1.64 17.09
CA GLU A 21 7.69 -0.28 17.64
C GLU A 21 7.74 0.80 16.55
N LYS A 22 8.59 0.65 15.54
CA LYS A 22 8.66 1.58 14.41
C LYS A 22 7.37 1.57 13.58
N GLU A 23 6.81 0.38 13.33
CA GLU A 23 5.54 0.23 12.63
C GLU A 23 4.40 0.87 13.42
N LYS A 24 4.36 0.66 14.74
CA LYS A 24 3.42 1.27 15.67
C LYS A 24 3.49 2.80 15.61
N GLN A 25 4.67 3.39 15.78
CA GLN A 25 4.84 4.85 15.69
C GLN A 25 4.43 5.42 14.33
N THR A 26 4.82 4.76 13.24
CA THR A 26 4.49 5.20 11.87
C THR A 26 2.98 5.16 11.63
N PHE A 27 2.31 4.12 12.11
CA PHE A 27 0.85 4.01 12.03
C PHE A 27 0.15 5.15 12.78
N LEU A 28 0.58 5.43 14.02
CA LEU A 28 -0.03 6.47 14.85
C LEU A 28 0.15 7.87 14.25
N LEU A 29 1.33 8.16 13.68
CA LEU A 29 1.56 9.40 12.93
C LEU A 29 0.61 9.54 11.74
N ARG A 30 0.42 8.45 10.99
CA ARG A 30 -0.42 8.44 9.78
C ARG A 30 -1.90 8.64 10.09
N GLU A 31 -2.38 7.99 11.15
CA GLU A 31 -3.79 8.06 11.56
C GLU A 31 -4.08 9.25 12.50
N HIS A 32 -3.12 10.17 12.68
CA HIS A 32 -3.25 11.36 13.52
C HIS A 32 -3.53 11.09 15.01
N PHE A 33 -3.18 9.90 15.51
CA PHE A 33 -3.12 9.60 16.94
C PHE A 33 -1.84 10.18 17.54
N THR A 34 -1.81 11.51 17.65
CA THR A 34 -0.64 12.27 18.09
C THR A 34 -1.03 13.32 19.11
N GLU A 35 -0.11 13.61 20.03
CA GLU A 35 -0.19 14.73 20.95
C GLU A 35 0.75 15.86 20.54
N PHE A 36 0.33 17.10 20.81
CA PHE A 36 1.16 18.27 20.58
C PHE A 36 2.04 18.49 21.81
N VAL A 37 3.35 18.34 21.63
CA VAL A 37 4.34 18.65 22.66
C VAL A 37 4.88 20.07 22.38
N PRO A 38 4.59 21.05 23.26
CA PRO A 38 5.07 22.41 23.07
C PRO A 38 6.59 22.47 23.20
N ASN A 39 7.21 23.42 22.51
CA ASN A 39 8.61 23.74 22.70
C ASN A 39 8.83 24.19 24.17
N PRO A 40 9.72 23.52 24.93
CA PRO A 40 9.99 23.91 26.32
C PRO A 40 10.54 25.34 26.43
N LYS A 41 11.10 25.89 25.36
CA LYS A 41 11.54 27.29 25.27
C LYS A 41 10.47 28.10 24.53
N GLN A 42 9.44 28.51 25.26
CA GLN A 42 8.25 29.21 24.73
C GLN A 42 8.56 30.49 23.93
N ASP A 43 9.73 31.11 24.14
CA ASP A 43 10.17 32.32 23.44
C ASP A 43 10.88 32.06 22.09
N VAL A 44 11.11 30.79 21.75
CA VAL A 44 11.76 30.44 20.49
C VAL A 44 10.66 30.15 19.46
N GLY A 45 10.68 30.94 18.37
CA GLY A 45 9.75 30.80 17.26
C GLY A 45 9.93 29.48 16.49
N TYR A 46 9.57 29.49 15.21
CA TYR A 46 9.73 28.33 14.33
C TYR A 46 11.16 27.75 14.39
N THR A 47 11.24 26.43 14.56
CA THR A 47 12.49 25.66 14.43
C THR A 47 12.21 24.37 13.68
N ASP A 48 13.22 23.82 13.01
CA ASP A 48 13.08 22.55 12.29
C ASP A 48 12.67 21.38 13.20
N GLU A 49 13.02 21.45 14.50
CA GLU A 49 12.61 20.46 15.51
C GLU A 49 11.15 20.63 15.97
N TYR A 50 10.62 21.86 15.91
CA TYR A 50 9.27 22.21 16.36
C TYR A 50 8.53 23.03 15.29
N PRO A 51 8.12 22.40 14.16
CA PRO A 51 7.57 23.10 13.02
C PRO A 51 6.07 23.41 13.14
N CYS A 52 5.38 22.84 14.12
CA CYS A 52 3.93 22.99 14.28
C CYS A 52 3.60 24.17 15.18
N GLN A 53 2.49 24.85 14.92
CA GLN A 53 2.00 25.94 15.77
C GLN A 53 0.59 25.63 16.29
N LYS A 54 0.33 25.99 17.55
CA LYS A 54 -1.00 25.89 18.16
C LYS A 54 -1.28 27.17 18.95
N SER A 55 -2.51 27.67 18.88
CA SER A 55 -2.94 28.78 19.72
C SER A 55 -3.23 28.25 21.11
N ASP A 56 -2.59 28.84 22.12
CA ASP A 56 -2.93 28.60 23.51
C ASP A 56 -4.29 29.25 23.80
N PRO A 57 -5.32 28.48 24.19
CA PRO A 57 -6.65 29.01 24.46
C PRO A 57 -6.71 29.90 25.71
N GLU A 58 -5.77 29.76 26.66
CA GLU A 58 -5.76 30.57 27.89
C GLU A 58 -5.05 31.91 27.69
N THR A 59 -3.94 31.92 26.96
CA THR A 59 -3.11 33.12 26.79
C THR A 59 -3.27 33.82 25.44
N GLY A 60 -3.91 33.17 24.47
CA GLY A 60 -4.05 33.65 23.10
C GLY A 60 -2.73 33.72 22.32
N LYS A 61 -1.62 33.22 22.89
CA LYS A 61 -0.30 33.21 22.25
C LYS A 61 -0.16 32.01 21.31
N ILE A 62 0.61 32.20 20.25
CA ILE A 62 1.00 31.10 19.35
C ILE A 62 2.18 30.38 19.98
N CYS A 63 2.01 29.10 20.30
CA CYS A 63 3.08 28.23 20.78
C CYS A 63 3.55 27.32 19.64
N TYR A 64 4.86 27.24 19.45
CA TYR A 64 5.47 26.27 18.53
C TYR A 64 5.73 24.94 19.25
N GLY A 65 5.63 23.84 18.53
CA GLY A 65 5.74 22.49 19.07
C GLY A 65 5.86 21.43 17.99
N LYS A 66 5.84 20.16 18.41
CA LYS A 66 5.91 19.00 17.52
C LYS A 66 4.78 18.03 17.83
N MET A 67 4.31 17.32 16.81
CA MET A 67 3.36 16.21 16.99
C MET A 67 4.14 14.94 17.29
N VAL A 68 3.82 14.29 18.40
CA VAL A 68 4.44 13.04 18.84
C VAL A 68 3.36 11.98 18.95
N PRO A 69 3.59 10.73 18.52
CA PRO A 69 2.63 9.64 18.73
C PRO A 69 2.26 9.51 20.19
N ILE A 70 0.97 9.35 20.48
CA ILE A 70 0.55 9.05 21.85
C ILE A 70 1.09 7.68 22.28
N GLU A 71 1.46 7.58 23.55
CA GLU A 71 1.79 6.28 24.15
C GLU A 71 0.50 5.47 24.33
N ILE A 72 0.42 4.33 23.64
CA ILE A 72 -0.71 3.40 23.73
C ILE A 72 -0.22 2.00 24.05
N SER A 73 -1.08 1.22 24.70
CA SER A 73 -0.82 -0.21 24.92
C SER A 73 -0.83 -0.99 23.61
N ASP A 74 -0.25 -2.19 23.63
CA ASP A 74 -0.27 -3.09 22.47
C ASP A 74 -1.70 -3.57 22.14
N GLU A 75 -2.55 -3.69 23.16
CA GLU A 75 -3.96 -4.05 23.01
C GLU A 75 -4.72 -2.94 22.27
N GLU A 76 -4.56 -1.68 22.69
CA GLU A 76 -5.15 -0.52 22.01
C GLU A 76 -4.62 -0.37 20.58
N TYR A 77 -3.33 -0.63 20.38
CA TYR A 77 -2.75 -0.60 19.05
C TYR A 77 -3.40 -1.63 18.12
N GLU A 78 -3.59 -2.87 18.57
CA GLU A 78 -4.24 -3.91 17.76
C GLU A 78 -5.72 -3.59 17.51
N LEU A 79 -6.43 -2.97 18.48
CA LEU A 79 -7.79 -2.47 18.27
C LEU A 79 -7.84 -1.35 17.21
N LEU A 80 -6.92 -0.38 17.27
CA LEU A 80 -6.82 0.69 16.27
C LEU A 80 -6.43 0.14 14.90
N ARG A 81 -5.56 -0.85 14.85
CA ARG A 81 -5.15 -1.53 13.62
C ARG A 81 -6.32 -2.30 13.00
N ALA A 82 -7.12 -2.99 13.82
CA ALA A 82 -8.34 -3.66 13.41
C ALA A 82 -9.41 -2.67 12.91
N ALA A 83 -9.61 -1.57 13.63
CA ALA A 83 -10.59 -0.54 13.29
C ALA A 83 -10.21 0.25 12.02
N SER A 84 -8.93 0.60 11.85
CA SER A 84 -8.42 1.29 10.66
C SER A 84 -8.41 0.42 9.39
N GLY A 85 -8.85 -0.84 9.48
CA GLY A 85 -8.81 -1.79 8.38
C GLY A 85 -7.38 -2.14 7.93
N THR A 86 -6.37 -1.81 8.75
CA THR A 86 -4.95 -2.06 8.47
C THR A 86 -4.43 -3.35 9.11
N VAL A 87 -5.34 -4.24 9.51
CA VAL A 87 -5.07 -5.67 9.54
C VAL A 87 -4.91 -6.14 8.09
N GLY A 88 -3.67 -6.10 7.60
CA GLY A 88 -3.14 -7.14 6.71
C GLY A 88 -3.89 -7.46 5.42
N ALA A 89 -4.72 -6.58 4.88
CA ALA A 89 -5.40 -6.83 3.62
C ALA A 89 -4.70 -6.08 2.49
N SER A 90 -3.66 -6.74 1.95
CA SER A 90 -3.62 -6.92 0.50
C SER A 90 -4.93 -7.61 0.06
N ASN A 91 -6.08 -6.95 0.24
CA ASN A 91 -7.30 -7.26 -0.47
C ASN A 91 -7.12 -6.61 -1.83
N GLN A 92 -6.16 -7.14 -2.59
CA GLN A 92 -6.29 -7.10 -4.03
C GLN A 92 -7.66 -7.69 -4.31
N ASN A 93 -8.50 -6.92 -5.01
CA ASN A 93 -9.76 -7.46 -5.48
C ASN A 93 -9.42 -8.68 -6.34
N LYS A 94 -9.67 -9.89 -5.82
CA LYS A 94 -9.31 -11.15 -6.47
C LYS A 94 -9.89 -11.23 -7.88
N VAL A 95 -11.07 -10.63 -8.09
CA VAL A 95 -11.72 -10.52 -9.40
C VAL A 95 -10.90 -9.63 -10.34
N ALA A 96 -10.46 -8.45 -9.89
CA ALA A 96 -9.63 -7.56 -10.69
C ALA A 96 -8.27 -8.21 -11.03
N SER A 97 -7.63 -8.86 -10.06
CA SER A 97 -6.36 -9.58 -10.29
C SER A 97 -6.54 -10.72 -11.29
N LEU A 98 -7.62 -11.51 -11.18
CA LEU A 98 -7.94 -12.58 -12.11
C LEU A 98 -8.16 -12.04 -13.54
N LEU A 99 -8.89 -10.94 -13.69
CA LEU A 99 -9.12 -10.29 -14.99
C LEU A 99 -7.81 -9.80 -15.64
N GLN A 100 -6.86 -9.29 -14.84
CA GLN A 100 -5.53 -8.92 -15.33
C GLN A 100 -4.75 -10.15 -15.83
N VAL A 101 -4.77 -11.26 -15.07
CA VAL A 101 -4.12 -12.51 -15.49
C VAL A 101 -4.72 -13.02 -16.79
N ILE A 102 -6.06 -13.00 -16.92
CA ILE A 102 -6.74 -13.39 -18.16
C ILE A 102 -6.31 -12.49 -19.34
N ALA A 103 -6.21 -11.18 -19.13
CA ALA A 103 -5.75 -10.25 -20.17
C ALA A 103 -4.34 -10.60 -20.66
N TYR A 104 -3.41 -10.90 -19.76
CA TYR A 104 -2.06 -11.33 -20.13
C TYR A 104 -2.06 -12.66 -20.89
N VAL A 105 -2.88 -13.62 -20.47
CA VAL A 105 -3.04 -14.90 -21.18
C VAL A 105 -3.56 -14.68 -22.60
N ILE A 106 -4.52 -13.76 -22.78
CA ILE A 106 -5.06 -13.40 -24.10
C ILE A 106 -3.98 -12.76 -24.98
N TYR A 107 -3.15 -11.86 -24.44
CA TYR A 107 -2.05 -11.27 -25.20
C TYR A 107 -1.02 -12.31 -25.63
N CYS A 108 -0.62 -13.20 -24.71
CA CYS A 108 0.34 -14.25 -25.01
C CYS A 108 -0.22 -15.26 -26.03
N SER A 109 -1.48 -15.68 -25.89
CA SER A 109 -2.08 -16.64 -26.81
C SER A 109 -2.29 -16.05 -28.20
N ALA A 110 -2.70 -14.79 -28.31
CA ALA A 110 -2.83 -14.09 -29.59
C ALA A 110 -1.49 -13.93 -30.31
N ALA A 111 -0.44 -13.55 -29.57
CA ALA A 111 0.91 -13.44 -30.12
C ALA A 111 1.47 -14.80 -30.58
N LEU A 112 1.27 -15.86 -29.78
CA LEU A 112 1.69 -17.22 -30.14
C LEU A 112 0.91 -17.75 -31.35
N ALA A 113 -0.40 -17.54 -31.40
CA ALA A 113 -1.22 -17.94 -32.53
C ALA A 113 -0.78 -17.24 -33.81
N ALA A 114 -0.56 -15.92 -33.77
CA ALA A 114 -0.05 -15.16 -34.90
C ALA A 114 1.33 -15.66 -35.36
N LEU A 115 2.24 -15.96 -34.41
CA LEU A 115 3.56 -16.49 -34.72
C LEU A 115 3.51 -17.88 -35.36
N ILE A 116 2.71 -18.80 -34.83
CA ILE A 116 2.55 -20.16 -35.39
C ILE A 116 1.98 -20.10 -36.80
N LEU A 117 0.95 -19.28 -37.02
CA LEU A 117 0.34 -19.12 -38.33
C LEU A 117 1.31 -18.48 -39.32
N PHE A 118 2.13 -17.51 -38.89
CA PHE A 118 3.14 -16.90 -39.74
C PHE A 118 4.27 -17.87 -40.10
N LEU A 119 4.76 -18.65 -39.13
CA LEU A 119 5.82 -19.65 -39.32
C LEU A 119 5.38 -20.88 -40.11
N SER A 120 4.07 -21.09 -40.27
CA SER A 120 3.54 -22.19 -41.08
C SER A 120 3.92 -22.08 -42.56
N GLY A 121 4.23 -20.86 -43.04
CA GLY A 121 4.57 -20.60 -44.44
C GLY A 121 3.38 -20.72 -45.41
N ASP A 122 2.17 -20.99 -44.92
CA ASP A 122 0.95 -21.04 -45.73
C ASP A 122 0.35 -19.64 -45.86
N GLU A 123 0.45 -19.07 -47.07
CA GLU A 123 -0.08 -17.73 -47.38
C GLU A 123 -1.60 -17.62 -47.18
N ASN A 124 -2.34 -18.74 -47.26
CA ASN A 124 -3.79 -18.73 -47.00
C ASN A 124 -4.12 -18.47 -45.52
N LEU A 125 -3.16 -18.70 -44.62
CA LEU A 125 -3.32 -18.50 -43.18
C LEU A 125 -2.89 -17.10 -42.72
N TRP A 126 -2.21 -16.33 -43.57
CA TRP A 126 -1.75 -14.98 -43.23
C TRP A 126 -2.87 -14.02 -42.83
N PRO A 127 -4.05 -14.00 -43.47
CA PRO A 127 -5.15 -13.15 -43.03
C PRO A 127 -5.58 -13.44 -41.58
N PHE A 128 -5.55 -14.71 -41.17
CA PHE A 128 -5.86 -15.11 -39.80
C PHE A 128 -4.77 -14.69 -38.82
N ALA A 129 -3.49 -14.77 -39.21
CA ALA A 129 -2.37 -14.27 -38.41
C ALA A 129 -2.47 -12.75 -38.18
N PHE A 130 -2.77 -11.99 -39.24
CA PHE A 130 -2.95 -10.54 -39.16
C PHE A 130 -4.20 -10.15 -38.37
N ALA A 131 -5.26 -10.97 -38.40
CA ALA A 131 -6.47 -10.74 -37.60
C ALA A 131 -6.30 -11.10 -36.12
N ALA A 132 -5.46 -12.09 -35.79
CA ALA A 132 -5.24 -12.57 -34.42
C ALA A 132 -4.65 -11.48 -33.50
N ILE A 133 -3.73 -10.66 -34.02
CA ILE A 133 -3.07 -9.58 -33.26
C ILE A 133 -4.08 -8.50 -32.78
N PRO A 134 -4.83 -7.82 -33.67
CA PRO A 134 -5.80 -6.80 -33.24
C PRO A 134 -6.93 -7.41 -32.41
N ALA A 135 -7.39 -8.64 -32.71
CA ALA A 135 -8.40 -9.32 -31.91
C ALA A 135 -7.92 -9.55 -30.46
N GLY A 136 -6.68 -10.04 -30.30
CA GLY A 136 -6.04 -10.20 -28.99
C GLY A 136 -5.84 -8.87 -28.25
N LEU A 137 -5.43 -7.82 -28.97
CA LEU A 137 -5.26 -6.48 -28.39
C LEU A 137 -6.58 -5.91 -27.88
N ILE A 138 -7.64 -5.91 -28.69
CA ILE A 138 -8.96 -5.39 -28.32
C ILE A 138 -9.54 -6.16 -27.14
N SER A 139 -9.48 -7.50 -27.18
CA SER A 139 -9.99 -8.34 -26.11
C SER A 139 -9.20 -8.13 -24.82
N GLY A 140 -7.87 -8.26 -24.86
CA GLY A 140 -7.02 -8.09 -23.67
C GLY A 140 -7.13 -6.69 -23.05
N THR A 141 -7.18 -5.63 -23.87
CA THR A 141 -7.34 -4.27 -23.35
C THR A 141 -8.70 -4.05 -22.70
N SER A 142 -9.77 -4.65 -23.23
CA SER A 142 -11.10 -4.60 -22.63
C SER A 142 -11.11 -5.24 -21.24
N PHE A 143 -10.52 -6.43 -21.10
CA PHE A 143 -10.40 -7.13 -19.81
C PHE A 143 -9.55 -6.33 -18.80
N LEU A 144 -8.47 -5.70 -19.26
CA LEU A 144 -7.64 -4.83 -18.43
C LEU A 144 -8.41 -3.60 -17.95
N GLY A 145 -9.17 -2.96 -18.84
CA GLY A 145 -10.04 -1.83 -18.50
C GLY A 145 -11.09 -2.20 -17.45
N PHE A 146 -11.76 -3.35 -17.60
CA PHE A 146 -12.70 -3.83 -16.58
C PHE A 146 -12.00 -4.13 -15.24
N ALA A 147 -10.80 -4.70 -15.27
CA ALA A 147 -10.04 -4.94 -14.05
C ALA A 147 -9.74 -3.63 -13.29
N GLU A 148 -9.36 -2.56 -13.99
CA GLU A 148 -9.11 -1.26 -13.38
C GLU A 148 -10.39 -0.64 -12.82
N ILE A 149 -11.51 -0.67 -13.56
CA ILE A 149 -12.80 -0.18 -13.08
C ILE A 149 -13.22 -0.91 -11.80
N ILE A 150 -13.09 -2.23 -11.76
CA ILE A 150 -13.45 -3.05 -10.59
C ILE A 150 -12.52 -2.75 -9.40
N LYS A 151 -11.23 -2.48 -9.65
CA LYS A 151 -10.27 -2.07 -8.63
C LYS A 151 -10.65 -0.70 -8.05
N LEU A 152 -11.01 0.26 -8.89
CA LEU A 152 -11.47 1.59 -8.48
C LEU A 152 -12.77 1.51 -7.68
N LEU A 153 -13.76 0.75 -8.17
CA LEU A 153 -15.04 0.55 -7.49
C LEU A 153 -14.84 -0.08 -6.10
N HIS A 154 -13.96 -1.08 -5.99
CA HIS A 154 -13.61 -1.70 -4.72
C HIS A 154 -12.95 -0.71 -3.75
N GLN A 155 -12.06 0.16 -4.24
CA GLN A 155 -11.45 1.20 -3.43
C GLN A 155 -12.48 2.22 -2.93
N ILE A 156 -13.40 2.67 -3.80
CA ILE A 156 -14.47 3.61 -3.43
C ILE A 156 -15.39 2.98 -2.37
N ASN A 157 -15.89 1.76 -2.60
CA ASN A 157 -16.80 1.09 -1.68
C ASN A 157 -16.19 0.90 -0.28
N ARG A 158 -14.87 0.70 -0.19
CA ARG A 158 -14.16 0.62 1.09
C ARG A 158 -13.96 1.96 1.79
N LYS A 159 -13.94 3.09 1.06
CA LYS A 159 -13.81 4.43 1.66
C LYS A 159 -15.13 4.98 2.20
N VAL A 160 -16.26 4.45 1.71
CA VAL A 160 -17.61 4.88 2.09
C VAL A 160 -18.14 4.09 3.30
N LYS A 161 -17.53 2.95 3.63
CA LYS A 161 -17.77 2.19 4.87
C LYS A 161 -16.77 2.58 5.94
#